data_AF-A0A832Z4X4-F1
#
_entry.id   AF-A0A832Z4X4-F1
#
_cell.length_a   1.000
_cell.length_b   1.000
_cell.length_c   1.000
_cell.angle_alpha   90.00
_cell.angle_beta   90.00
_cell.angle_gamma   90.00
#
_symmetry.space_group_name_H-M   'P 1'
#
loop_
_entity.id
_entity.type
_entity.pdbx_description
1 polymer ?
#
loop_
_entity_poly.entity_id
_entity_poly.type
_entity_poly.pdbx_seq_one_letter_code
_entity_poly.pdbx_strand_id
1 'polypeptide(L)'
;MLVVDRVETCRASPRRATVAVRETATDRIHVKGVTARLRVRVTVVSDYLFIGSGRFLVPWEELRKVVGAIVRATRVEQVLYHGSRVRGLRRVKEFYSVGGKPAIPGSSLKGAVRSRIELASTGDRVPAVFLYDSGALKALPEVGVHGWRHARIWCESVFEERVRKTGYTVLEDIMGVAGGGFEAIGSRVYFGDLKLVSRHSYEVVVLDHNEAVQAMPRGSVFEGEILVQNLEMDELGLLFYGLAQDKRLYCNRDPLMLLGAFKYRCRVRQDTGKRVEFGVVRVDVVGVEYAPWSRVKLPLHELLRRSLGEAFNNYSLRKCFDEVERKRMIEPCRD
;
A
#
# COMPACT_ATOMS: atom_id res chain seq x y z
N MET A 1 12.35 20.03 21.33
CA MET A 1 13.06 20.54 20.14
C MET A 1 14.20 19.60 19.81
N LEU A 2 13.90 18.43 19.24
CA LEU A 2 14.87 17.42 18.79
C LEU A 2 14.13 16.56 17.75
N VAL A 3 14.83 16.07 16.73
CA VAL A 3 14.33 15.50 15.46
C VAL A 3 13.92 16.54 14.39
N VAL A 4 14.84 17.46 14.08
CA VAL A 4 14.90 18.11 12.76
C VAL A 4 16.28 17.85 12.20
N ASP A 5 16.59 16.58 11.92
CA ASP A 5 17.74 16.23 11.10
C ASP A 5 17.26 15.54 9.81
N ARG A 6 17.08 16.41 8.81
CA ARG A 6 17.46 16.25 7.40
C ARG A 6 16.96 15.01 6.65
N VAL A 7 15.80 15.19 6.00
CA VAL A 7 15.55 14.57 4.68
C VAL A 7 16.61 15.02 3.65
N GLU A 8 17.30 16.13 3.90
CA GLU A 8 18.38 16.67 3.05
C GLU A 8 19.67 15.83 3.07
N THR A 9 19.87 14.93 4.03
CA THR A 9 21.03 14.03 4.05
C THR A 9 20.62 12.61 3.75
N CYS A 10 19.99 12.42 2.58
CA CYS A 10 20.10 11.18 1.86
C CYS A 10 21.58 10.91 1.53
N ARG A 11 22.34 10.41 2.51
CA ARG A 11 23.73 10.03 2.28
C ARG A 11 23.70 8.73 1.48
N ALA A 12 23.94 8.85 0.19
CA ALA A 12 24.32 7.76 -0.70
C ALA A 12 25.69 7.21 -0.26
N SER A 13 25.73 6.55 0.89
CA SER A 13 26.86 5.71 1.25
C SER A 13 26.46 4.29 0.84
N PRO A 14 27.20 3.65 -0.08
CA PRO A 14 26.89 2.29 -0.50
C PRO A 14 26.99 1.38 0.71
N ARG A 15 25.84 0.99 1.22
CA ARG A 15 25.70 -0.04 2.24
C ARG A 15 25.27 -1.31 1.53
N ARG A 16 25.93 -2.41 1.87
CA ARG A 16 25.51 -3.74 1.45
C ARG A 16 24.55 -4.29 2.48
N ALA A 17 23.39 -4.73 2.01
CA ALA A 17 22.47 -5.53 2.80
C ALA A 17 22.56 -6.99 2.39
N THR A 18 22.52 -7.88 3.39
CA THR A 18 22.40 -9.31 3.14
C THR A 18 20.93 -9.71 3.29
N VAL A 19 20.38 -10.31 2.24
CA VAL A 19 18.98 -10.75 2.23
C VAL A 19 18.83 -11.97 3.12
N ALA A 20 17.80 -11.96 3.99
CA ALA A 20 17.42 -13.12 4.78
C ALA A 20 16.81 -14.19 3.86
N VAL A 21 17.55 -15.29 3.68
CA VAL A 21 17.20 -16.40 2.79
C VAL A 21 16.95 -17.69 3.57
N ARG A 22 16.13 -18.57 3.00
CA ARG A 22 15.88 -19.95 3.39
C ARG A 22 16.36 -20.84 2.25
N GLU A 23 17.04 -21.93 2.59
CA GLU A 23 17.48 -22.92 1.59
C GLU A 23 16.29 -23.54 0.85
N THR A 24 15.19 -23.80 1.57
CA THR A 24 13.95 -24.37 1.04
C THR A 24 12.74 -23.57 1.48
N ALA A 25 11.67 -23.63 0.68
CA ALA A 25 10.38 -23.09 1.06
C ALA A 25 9.85 -23.83 2.31
N THR A 26 9.15 -23.11 3.20
CA THR A 26 8.53 -23.74 4.37
C THR A 26 7.53 -24.80 3.94
N ASP A 27 7.43 -25.94 4.63
CA ASP A 27 6.40 -26.90 4.26
C ASP A 27 5.00 -26.36 4.58
N ARG A 28 4.06 -26.45 3.63
CA ARG A 28 2.66 -26.06 3.80
C ARG A 28 1.83 -27.16 4.46
N ILE A 29 2.28 -28.41 4.42
CA ILE A 29 1.61 -29.60 4.95
C ILE A 29 1.82 -29.69 6.48
N HIS A 30 3.04 -29.48 6.94
CA HIS A 30 3.36 -29.58 8.37
C HIS A 30 2.92 -28.33 9.13
N VAL A 31 2.01 -28.53 10.10
CA VAL A 31 1.54 -27.45 10.96
C VAL A 31 2.64 -26.97 11.91
N LYS A 32 3.04 -25.72 11.75
CA LYS A 32 4.05 -25.01 12.56
C LYS A 32 3.53 -23.64 12.98
N GLY A 33 4.08 -23.04 14.04
CA GLY A 33 3.76 -21.68 14.46
C GLY A 33 2.25 -21.34 14.60
N VAL A 34 1.88 -20.20 14.03
CA VAL A 34 0.55 -19.58 14.09
C VAL A 34 -0.22 -19.82 12.79
N THR A 35 -1.42 -20.39 12.92
CA THR A 35 -2.43 -20.41 11.86
C THR A 35 -3.71 -19.75 12.36
N ALA A 36 -4.10 -18.64 11.74
CA ALA A 36 -5.19 -17.81 12.23
C ALA A 36 -5.82 -16.94 11.15
N ARG A 37 -7.03 -16.48 11.43
CA ARG A 37 -7.69 -15.37 10.75
C ARG A 37 -7.51 -14.12 11.61
N LEU A 38 -6.91 -13.09 11.02
CA LEU A 38 -6.76 -11.76 11.61
C LEU A 38 -7.87 -10.86 11.06
N ARG A 39 -8.67 -10.25 11.94
CA ARG A 39 -9.64 -9.23 11.54
C ARG A 39 -8.91 -7.89 11.45
N VAL A 40 -9.05 -7.20 10.33
CA VAL A 40 -8.32 -5.95 10.05
C VAL A 40 -9.29 -4.84 9.69
N ARG A 41 -9.01 -3.65 10.21
CA ARG A 41 -9.72 -2.41 9.94
C ARG A 41 -8.78 -1.40 9.30
N VAL A 42 -9.23 -0.73 8.24
CA VAL A 42 -8.51 0.37 7.58
C VAL A 42 -9.36 1.62 7.62
N THR A 43 -8.82 2.69 8.20
CA THR A 43 -9.50 4.00 8.30
C THR A 43 -8.77 5.03 7.45
N VAL A 44 -9.50 5.77 6.61
CA VAL A 44 -8.95 6.87 5.80
C VAL A 44 -8.72 8.09 6.69
N VAL A 45 -7.46 8.54 6.77
CA VAL A 45 -7.00 9.64 7.64
C VAL A 45 -6.75 10.92 6.84
N SER A 46 -6.24 10.80 5.62
CA SER A 46 -6.12 11.94 4.69
C SER A 46 -7.49 12.39 4.18
N ASP A 47 -7.53 13.48 3.41
CA ASP A 47 -8.77 14.00 2.84
C ASP A 47 -9.48 12.96 1.97
N TYR A 48 -8.71 12.21 1.19
CA TYR A 48 -9.24 11.16 0.33
C TYR A 48 -8.36 9.91 0.28
N LEU A 49 -8.96 8.80 -0.11
CA LEU A 49 -8.30 7.60 -0.60
C LEU A 49 -8.80 7.31 -2.02
N PHE A 50 -7.89 6.98 -2.94
CA PHE A 50 -8.25 6.48 -4.27
C PHE A 50 -7.52 5.17 -4.56
N ILE A 51 -8.28 4.14 -4.89
CA ILE A 51 -7.78 2.87 -5.41
C ILE A 51 -8.55 2.59 -6.70
N GLY A 52 -7.85 2.61 -7.84
CA GLY A 52 -8.50 2.47 -9.14
C GLY A 52 -8.93 1.04 -9.43
N SER A 53 -10.12 0.87 -10.03
CA SER A 53 -10.58 -0.43 -10.55
C SER A 53 -9.97 -0.79 -11.91
N GLY A 54 -9.26 0.15 -12.54
CA GLY A 54 -8.83 0.06 -13.94
C GLY A 54 -9.92 0.47 -14.94
N ARG A 55 -11.13 0.77 -14.47
CA ARG A 55 -12.26 1.23 -15.29
C ARG A 55 -12.43 2.75 -15.20
N PHE A 56 -13.17 3.26 -16.17
CA PHE A 56 -13.59 4.65 -16.23
C PHE A 56 -15.10 4.72 -16.31
N LEU A 57 -15.68 5.67 -15.58
CA LEU A 57 -17.07 6.07 -15.68
C LEU A 57 -17.18 7.31 -16.53
N VAL A 58 -18.32 7.43 -17.22
CA VAL A 58 -18.73 8.66 -17.89
C VAL A 58 -19.92 9.23 -17.10
N PRO A 59 -19.88 10.49 -16.64
CA PRO A 59 -21.01 11.09 -15.93
C PRO A 59 -22.29 11.01 -16.77
N TRP A 60 -23.36 10.48 -16.19
CA TRP A 60 -24.63 10.26 -16.90
C TRP A 60 -25.20 11.56 -17.48
N GLU A 61 -25.11 12.67 -16.76
CA GLU A 61 -25.61 13.96 -17.27
C GLU A 61 -24.86 14.46 -18.51
N GLU A 62 -23.55 14.24 -18.60
CA GLU A 62 -22.78 14.58 -19.80
C GLU A 62 -23.16 13.67 -20.97
N LEU A 63 -23.26 12.37 -20.71
CA LEU A 63 -23.66 11.38 -21.71
C LEU A 63 -25.08 11.66 -22.23
N ARG A 64 -26.03 11.93 -21.33
CA ARG A 64 -27.44 12.22 -21.64
C ARG A 64 -27.57 13.45 -22.52
N LYS A 65 -26.78 14.51 -22.28
CA LYS A 65 -26.75 15.70 -23.14
C LYS A 65 -26.30 15.37 -24.56
N VAL A 66 -25.23 14.58 -24.70
CA VAL A 66 -24.71 14.18 -26.02
C VAL A 66 -25.69 13.26 -26.75
N VAL A 67 -26.19 12.23 -26.08
CA VAL A 67 -27.20 11.30 -26.64
C VAL A 67 -28.47 12.05 -27.03
N GLY A 68 -28.97 12.94 -26.18
CA GLY A 68 -30.14 13.75 -26.49
C GLY A 68 -29.94 14.66 -27.71
N ALA A 69 -28.72 15.18 -27.90
CA ALA A 69 -28.39 15.94 -29.11
C ALA A 69 -28.33 15.05 -30.37
N ILE A 70 -27.81 13.83 -30.25
CA ILE A 70 -27.80 12.84 -31.33
C ILE A 70 -29.23 12.45 -31.74
N VAL A 71 -30.09 12.15 -30.77
CA VAL A 71 -31.48 11.73 -31.04
C VAL A 71 -32.30 12.84 -31.71
N ARG A 72 -31.99 14.12 -31.42
CA ARG A 72 -32.67 15.28 -32.04
C ARG A 72 -32.05 15.69 -33.39
N ALA A 73 -30.93 15.11 -33.80
CA ALA A 73 -30.28 15.47 -35.04
C ALA A 73 -31.14 15.04 -36.24
N THR A 74 -31.36 15.96 -37.18
CA THR A 74 -32.14 15.69 -38.40
C THR A 74 -31.26 15.37 -39.60
N ARG A 75 -29.93 15.53 -39.46
CA ARG A 75 -28.94 15.31 -40.52
C ARG A 75 -27.81 14.41 -40.04
N VAL A 76 -27.26 13.60 -40.94
CA VAL A 76 -26.16 12.65 -40.64
C VAL A 76 -24.92 13.38 -40.12
N GLU A 77 -24.61 14.55 -40.66
CA GLU A 77 -23.45 15.36 -40.23
C GLU A 77 -23.57 15.79 -38.76
N GLN A 78 -24.79 16.09 -38.29
CA GLN A 78 -25.05 16.44 -36.89
C GLN A 78 -24.90 15.23 -35.97
N VAL A 79 -25.34 14.05 -36.42
CA VAL A 79 -25.11 12.78 -35.70
C VAL A 79 -23.61 12.51 -35.55
N LEU A 80 -22.83 12.66 -36.63
CA LEU A 80 -21.37 12.49 -36.61
C LEU A 80 -20.69 13.52 -35.69
N TYR A 81 -21.10 14.79 -35.77
CA TYR A 81 -20.58 15.85 -34.92
C TYR A 81 -20.85 15.57 -33.43
N HIS A 82 -22.10 15.31 -33.04
CA HIS A 82 -22.42 15.02 -31.64
C HIS A 82 -21.84 13.68 -31.17
N GLY A 83 -21.79 12.67 -32.04
CA GLY A 83 -21.14 11.39 -31.78
C GLY A 83 -19.65 11.53 -31.51
N SER A 84 -18.95 12.42 -32.23
CA SER A 84 -17.54 12.71 -31.98
C SER A 84 -17.28 13.27 -30.57
N ARG A 85 -18.24 14.01 -30.00
CA ARG A 85 -18.16 14.59 -28.65
C ARG A 85 -18.21 13.54 -27.54
N VAL A 86 -18.69 12.33 -27.81
CA VAL A 86 -18.63 11.20 -26.86
C VAL A 86 -17.18 10.91 -26.46
N ARG A 87 -16.24 11.03 -27.41
CA ARG A 87 -14.80 10.82 -27.13
C ARG A 87 -14.20 11.91 -26.24
N GLY A 88 -14.78 13.12 -26.29
CA GLY A 88 -14.36 14.26 -25.46
C GLY A 88 -15.04 14.33 -24.10
N LEU A 89 -15.92 13.37 -23.76
CA LEU A 89 -16.56 13.33 -22.45
C LEU A 89 -15.54 13.09 -21.35
N ARG A 90 -15.77 13.71 -20.19
CA ARG A 90 -14.91 13.53 -19.04
C ARG A 90 -14.97 12.07 -18.58
N ARG A 91 -13.79 11.47 -18.42
CA ARG A 91 -13.66 10.13 -17.85
C ARG A 91 -13.30 10.25 -16.38
N VAL A 92 -14.13 9.67 -15.52
CA VAL A 92 -13.91 9.58 -14.08
C VAL A 92 -13.29 8.22 -13.79
N LYS A 93 -12.09 8.18 -13.21
CA LYS A 93 -11.49 6.91 -12.78
C LYS A 93 -12.32 6.31 -11.66
N GLU A 94 -12.78 5.09 -11.86
CA GLU A 94 -13.67 4.40 -10.93
C GLU A 94 -12.86 3.88 -9.73
N PHE A 95 -13.42 3.99 -8.53
CA PHE A 95 -12.87 3.39 -7.33
C PHE A 95 -13.16 1.87 -7.32
N TYR A 96 -12.22 1.08 -6.81
CA TYR A 96 -12.38 -0.37 -6.75
C TYR A 96 -13.60 -0.81 -5.91
N SER A 97 -14.40 -1.72 -6.45
CA SER A 97 -15.61 -2.22 -5.78
C SER A 97 -15.77 -3.72 -5.94
N VAL A 98 -16.39 -4.34 -4.93
CA VAL A 98 -16.73 -5.78 -4.91
C VAL A 98 -18.23 -5.89 -4.65
N GLY A 99 -18.97 -6.54 -5.55
CA GLY A 99 -20.42 -6.63 -5.46
C GLY A 99 -21.11 -5.26 -5.43
N GLY A 100 -20.57 -4.28 -6.17
CA GLY A 100 -21.09 -2.90 -6.22
C GLY A 100 -20.79 -2.04 -5.00
N LYS A 101 -20.09 -2.57 -3.98
CA LYS A 101 -19.72 -1.82 -2.77
C LYS A 101 -18.24 -1.41 -2.80
N PRO A 102 -17.89 -0.19 -2.34
CA PRO A 102 -16.50 0.24 -2.21
C PRO A 102 -15.67 -0.76 -1.42
N ALA A 103 -14.49 -1.07 -1.95
CA ALA A 103 -13.57 -2.00 -1.32
C ALA A 103 -12.10 -1.62 -1.52
N ILE A 104 -11.25 -2.06 -0.60
CA ILE A 104 -9.80 -2.07 -0.79
C ILE A 104 -9.42 -3.48 -1.23
N PRO A 105 -8.82 -3.68 -2.41
CA PRO A 105 -8.35 -4.98 -2.83
C PRO A 105 -7.32 -5.52 -1.84
N GLY A 106 -7.43 -6.80 -1.48
CA GLY A 106 -6.46 -7.47 -0.64
C GLY A 106 -5.04 -7.42 -1.24
N SER A 107 -4.94 -7.46 -2.58
CA SER A 107 -3.68 -7.29 -3.31
C SER A 107 -3.05 -5.91 -3.12
N SER A 108 -3.84 -4.85 -2.97
CA SER A 108 -3.35 -3.49 -2.71
C SER A 108 -2.75 -3.36 -1.31
N LEU A 109 -3.44 -3.92 -0.30
CA LEU A 109 -2.93 -3.95 1.06
C LEU A 109 -1.70 -4.86 1.17
N LYS A 110 -1.73 -6.05 0.57
CA LYS A 110 -0.58 -6.97 0.49
C LYS A 110 0.63 -6.32 -0.14
N GLY A 111 0.44 -5.61 -1.26
CA GLY A 111 1.51 -4.86 -1.93
C GLY A 111 2.09 -3.77 -1.04
N ALA A 112 1.25 -2.98 -0.36
CA ALA A 112 1.70 -1.95 0.57
C ALA A 112 2.51 -2.54 1.74
N VAL A 113 2.01 -3.60 2.37
CA VAL A 113 2.68 -4.30 3.48
C VAL A 113 4.01 -4.90 3.03
N ARG A 114 4.04 -5.59 1.88
CA ARG A 114 5.26 -6.19 1.32
C ARG A 114 6.32 -5.12 1.02
N SER A 115 5.96 -4.07 0.29
CA SER A 115 6.88 -2.97 -0.02
C SER A 115 7.38 -2.29 1.24
N ARG A 116 6.53 -2.12 2.27
CA ARG A 116 6.93 -1.50 3.53
C ARG A 116 7.94 -2.35 4.30
N ILE A 117 7.71 -3.65 4.44
CA ILE A 117 8.67 -4.57 5.09
C ILE A 117 10.02 -4.47 4.38
N GLU A 118 10.00 -4.54 3.06
CA GLU A 118 11.20 -4.51 2.25
C GLU A 118 11.95 -3.17 2.35
N LEU A 119 11.25 -2.05 2.16
CA LEU A 119 11.84 -0.72 2.11
C LEU A 119 12.15 -0.12 3.48
N ALA A 120 11.61 -0.67 4.57
CA ALA A 120 11.97 -0.23 5.92
C ALA A 120 13.00 -1.15 6.60
N SER A 121 13.46 -2.20 5.93
CA SER A 121 14.56 -3.06 6.38
C SER A 121 15.89 -2.61 5.78
N THR A 122 16.99 -2.62 6.55
CA THR A 122 18.36 -2.32 6.09
C THR A 122 19.40 -3.06 6.93
N GLY A 123 20.51 -3.51 6.35
CA GLY A 123 21.61 -4.21 7.06
C GLY A 123 21.74 -5.70 6.72
N ASP A 124 22.24 -6.50 7.66
CA ASP A 124 22.76 -7.85 7.38
C ASP A 124 21.71 -8.97 7.32
N ARG A 125 20.45 -8.70 7.67
CA ARG A 125 19.34 -9.68 7.56
C ARG A 125 18.06 -9.01 7.13
N VAL A 126 17.98 -8.59 5.86
CA VAL A 126 16.79 -7.91 5.32
C VAL A 126 15.79 -8.88 4.65
N PRO A 127 14.51 -8.86 5.02
CA PRO A 127 13.45 -9.52 4.25
C PRO A 127 13.14 -8.69 3.00
N ALA A 128 13.76 -9.02 1.86
CA ALA A 128 13.63 -8.28 0.60
C ALA A 128 13.17 -9.21 -0.54
N VAL A 129 12.54 -8.67 -1.58
CA VAL A 129 12.25 -9.41 -2.81
C VAL A 129 12.56 -8.59 -4.06
N PHE A 130 12.04 -7.36 -4.16
CA PHE A 130 12.11 -6.55 -5.38
C PHE A 130 13.41 -5.75 -5.57
N LEU A 131 14.00 -5.24 -4.48
CA LEU A 131 15.15 -4.33 -4.52
C LEU A 131 16.46 -5.04 -4.89
N TYR A 132 16.53 -6.36 -4.80
CA TYR A 132 17.64 -7.15 -5.34
C TYR A 132 17.57 -7.20 -6.88
N ASP A 133 16.38 -7.47 -7.44
CA ASP A 133 16.19 -7.59 -8.90
C ASP A 133 16.36 -6.25 -9.63
N SER A 134 15.95 -5.14 -9.01
CA SER A 134 16.02 -3.80 -9.62
C SER A 134 17.39 -3.11 -9.46
N GLY A 135 18.24 -3.62 -8.58
CA GLY A 135 19.49 -2.98 -8.17
C GLY A 135 19.30 -1.70 -7.33
N ALA A 136 20.39 -1.23 -6.72
CA ALA A 136 20.42 0.02 -5.97
C ALA A 136 20.37 1.24 -6.91
N LEU A 137 19.65 2.29 -6.50
CA LEU A 137 19.75 3.58 -7.16
C LEU A 137 21.18 4.13 -7.03
N LYS A 138 21.68 4.72 -8.11
CA LYS A 138 23.01 5.35 -8.14
C LYS A 138 22.98 6.80 -7.70
N ALA A 139 21.86 7.48 -7.94
CA ALA A 139 21.64 8.88 -7.57
C ALA A 139 20.15 9.10 -7.27
N LEU A 140 19.86 10.15 -6.47
CA LEU A 140 18.48 10.58 -6.25
C LEU A 140 17.90 11.14 -7.56
N PRO A 141 16.69 10.74 -7.97
CA PRO A 141 16.02 11.38 -9.09
C PRO A 141 15.76 12.86 -8.82
N GLU A 142 15.88 13.68 -9.87
CA GLU A 142 15.56 15.10 -9.82
C GLU A 142 14.08 15.33 -9.44
N VAL A 143 13.83 16.46 -8.78
CA VAL A 143 12.46 16.84 -8.39
C VAL A 143 11.62 17.02 -9.65
N GLY A 144 10.46 16.37 -9.68
CA GLY A 144 9.54 16.37 -10.83
C GLY A 144 9.59 15.09 -11.66
N VAL A 145 10.71 14.35 -11.65
CA VAL A 145 10.88 13.11 -12.43
C VAL A 145 10.16 11.92 -11.79
N HIS A 146 9.66 10.98 -12.59
CA HIS A 146 8.99 9.80 -12.06
C HIS A 146 9.80 9.11 -10.94
N GLY A 147 9.13 8.78 -9.82
CA GLY A 147 9.77 8.11 -8.69
C GLY A 147 10.53 9.00 -7.70
N TRP A 148 10.73 10.30 -7.95
CA TRP A 148 11.53 11.18 -7.07
C TRP A 148 11.02 11.22 -5.61
N ARG A 149 9.69 11.27 -5.41
CA ARG A 149 9.08 11.29 -4.07
C ARG A 149 9.27 9.97 -3.34
N HIS A 150 9.10 8.86 -4.06
CA HIS A 150 9.33 7.53 -3.53
C HIS A 150 10.80 7.38 -3.09
N ALA A 151 11.74 7.74 -3.96
CA ALA A 151 13.16 7.69 -3.66
C ALA A 151 13.53 8.53 -2.42
N ARG A 152 12.92 9.71 -2.21
CA ARG A 152 13.19 10.54 -1.02
C ARG A 152 12.55 10.00 0.28
N ILE A 153 11.35 9.42 0.21
CA ILE A 153 10.69 8.83 1.40
C ILE A 153 11.50 7.62 1.90
N TRP A 154 11.88 6.73 0.98
CA TRP A 154 12.55 5.46 1.30
C TRP A 154 14.07 5.55 1.32
N CYS A 155 14.61 6.61 0.73
CA CYS A 155 15.99 7.04 0.67
C CYS A 155 17.04 5.98 0.99
N GLU A 156 17.43 5.77 2.25
CA GLU A 156 18.60 4.93 2.53
C GLU A 156 18.39 3.46 2.07
N SER A 157 17.15 3.00 1.93
CA SER A 157 16.86 1.63 1.47
C SER A 157 16.93 1.46 -0.04
N VAL A 158 16.66 2.53 -0.81
CA VAL A 158 16.72 2.49 -2.28
C VAL A 158 18.15 2.65 -2.81
N PHE A 159 19.09 3.11 -1.97
CA PHE A 159 20.54 3.18 -2.26
C PHE A 159 21.32 1.95 -1.78
N GLU A 160 20.66 1.02 -1.09
CA GLU A 160 21.31 -0.14 -0.50
C GLU A 160 21.48 -1.27 -1.54
N GLU A 161 22.71 -1.76 -1.71
CA GLU A 161 22.98 -2.92 -2.56
C GLU A 161 22.51 -4.18 -1.82
N ARG A 162 21.45 -4.84 -2.32
CA ARG A 162 20.90 -6.04 -1.69
C ARG A 162 21.43 -7.29 -2.36
N VAL A 163 22.19 -8.07 -1.60
CA VAL A 163 22.83 -9.29 -2.09
C VAL A 163 22.05 -10.51 -1.64
N ARG A 164 21.55 -11.28 -2.61
CA ARG A 164 20.99 -12.62 -2.42
C ARG A 164 22.11 -13.65 -2.64
N LYS A 165 22.32 -14.56 -1.69
CA LYS A 165 23.31 -15.64 -1.82
C LYS A 165 22.73 -16.84 -2.56
N THR A 166 21.77 -17.55 -1.97
CA THR A 166 21.04 -18.69 -2.57
C THR A 166 19.73 -18.95 -1.81
N GLY A 167 18.75 -19.63 -2.42
CA GLY A 167 17.47 -19.98 -1.78
C GLY A 167 16.40 -18.89 -1.84
N TYR A 168 15.26 -19.10 -1.19
CA TYR A 168 14.10 -18.19 -1.16
C TYR A 168 14.23 -17.13 -0.09
N THR A 169 13.84 -15.89 -0.37
CA THR A 169 13.81 -14.90 0.72
C THR A 169 12.67 -15.20 1.68
N VAL A 170 12.83 -14.84 2.95
CA VAL A 170 11.75 -15.03 3.95
C VAL A 170 10.45 -14.37 3.48
N LEU A 171 10.54 -13.22 2.82
CA LEU A 171 9.36 -12.49 2.34
C LEU A 171 8.72 -13.17 1.12
N GLU A 172 9.51 -13.81 0.23
CA GLU A 172 9.00 -14.67 -0.84
C GLU A 172 8.22 -15.86 -0.27
N ASP A 173 8.74 -16.49 0.78
CA ASP A 173 8.12 -17.65 1.41
C ASP A 173 6.82 -17.32 2.15
N ILE A 174 6.71 -16.12 2.74
CA ILE A 174 5.49 -15.64 3.39
C ILE A 174 4.47 -15.14 2.35
N MET A 175 4.88 -14.22 1.48
CA MET A 175 3.99 -13.46 0.60
C MET A 175 3.77 -14.12 -0.78
N GLY A 176 4.53 -15.17 -1.10
CA GLY A 176 4.52 -15.84 -2.40
C GLY A 176 5.23 -15.06 -3.49
N VAL A 177 5.61 -15.79 -4.54
CA VAL A 177 6.19 -15.25 -5.79
C VAL A 177 5.51 -15.92 -6.97
N ALA A 178 5.08 -15.10 -7.94
CA ALA A 178 4.66 -15.61 -9.24
C ALA A 178 5.93 -15.87 -10.06
N GLY A 179 6.07 -17.11 -10.57
CA GLY A 179 7.30 -17.64 -11.16
C GLY A 179 7.94 -16.72 -12.20
N GLY A 180 9.20 -16.38 -11.94
CA GLY A 180 10.10 -15.65 -12.83
C GLY A 180 11.50 -16.28 -12.83
N GLY A 181 11.58 -17.62 -12.80
CA GLY A 181 12.84 -18.38 -12.83
C GLY A 181 13.00 -19.49 -11.77
N PHE A 182 12.12 -19.53 -10.75
CA PHE A 182 12.04 -20.58 -9.73
C PHE A 182 10.63 -21.18 -9.67
N GLU A 183 10.48 -22.34 -9.02
CA GLU A 183 9.18 -22.95 -8.75
C GLU A 183 8.27 -21.94 -8.04
N ALA A 184 7.07 -21.71 -8.58
CA ALA A 184 6.14 -20.75 -8.00
C ALA A 184 5.74 -21.20 -6.57
N ILE A 185 5.96 -20.32 -5.60
CA ILE A 185 5.61 -20.60 -4.20
C ILE A 185 4.27 -19.96 -3.85
N GLY A 186 3.34 -20.80 -3.38
CA GLY A 186 2.07 -20.35 -2.80
C GLY A 186 2.29 -19.55 -1.51
N SER A 187 1.61 -18.40 -1.40
CA SER A 187 1.71 -17.54 -0.22
C SER A 187 1.11 -18.21 1.02
N ARG A 188 1.79 -18.07 2.16
CA ARG A 188 1.28 -18.44 3.49
C ARG A 188 0.38 -17.36 4.12
N VAL A 189 0.21 -16.23 3.43
CA VAL A 189 -0.63 -15.12 3.86
C VAL A 189 -1.57 -14.69 2.75
N TYR A 190 -2.86 -14.85 3.02
CA TYR A 190 -3.93 -14.38 2.15
C TYR A 190 -4.50 -13.07 2.69
N PHE A 191 -4.57 -12.06 1.84
CA PHE A 191 -5.23 -10.79 2.14
C PHE A 191 -6.57 -10.80 1.42
N GLY A 192 -7.67 -10.85 2.17
CA GLY A 192 -9.00 -10.67 1.61
C GLY A 192 -9.28 -9.22 1.25
N ASP A 193 -10.30 -8.99 0.43
CA ASP A 193 -10.75 -7.62 0.12
C ASP A 193 -11.44 -7.01 1.33
N LEU A 194 -11.11 -5.77 1.66
CA LEU A 194 -11.73 -5.05 2.77
C LEU A 194 -12.92 -4.25 2.25
N LYS A 195 -14.09 -4.48 2.81
CA LYS A 195 -15.35 -3.86 2.38
C LYS A 195 -15.64 -2.63 3.21
N LEU A 196 -16.22 -1.59 2.61
CA LEU A 196 -16.67 -0.42 3.34
C LEU A 196 -17.75 -0.79 4.37
N VAL A 197 -17.56 -0.38 5.62
CA VAL A 197 -18.52 -0.57 6.71
C VAL A 197 -19.07 0.75 7.26
N SER A 198 -18.41 1.88 7.00
CA SER A 198 -18.97 3.19 7.36
C SER A 198 -20.00 3.68 6.34
N ARG A 199 -20.81 4.68 6.72
CA ARG A 199 -21.92 5.20 5.91
C ARG A 199 -21.49 6.13 4.77
N HIS A 200 -20.20 6.27 4.51
CA HIS A 200 -19.68 7.16 3.47
C HIS A 200 -20.00 6.62 2.07
N SER A 201 -19.99 7.50 1.08
CA SER A 201 -20.06 7.15 -0.34
C SER A 201 -18.86 7.73 -1.07
N TYR A 202 -18.69 7.34 -2.33
CA TYR A 202 -17.69 7.98 -3.19
C TYR A 202 -18.02 9.47 -3.37
N GLU A 203 -16.98 10.27 -3.50
CA GLU A 203 -17.04 11.62 -4.03
C GLU A 203 -16.31 11.67 -5.37
N VAL A 204 -16.89 12.36 -6.36
CA VAL A 204 -16.18 12.64 -7.61
C VAL A 204 -15.32 13.88 -7.40
N VAL A 205 -14.01 13.68 -7.37
CA VAL A 205 -13.03 14.74 -7.15
C VAL A 205 -12.34 15.06 -8.46
N VAL A 206 -12.42 16.32 -8.88
CA VAL A 206 -11.72 16.83 -10.07
C VAL A 206 -10.42 17.46 -9.62
N LEU A 207 -9.31 16.91 -10.07
CA LEU A 207 -7.95 17.24 -9.66
C LEU A 207 -7.25 18.09 -10.74
N ASP A 208 -6.11 18.65 -10.36
CA ASP A 208 -5.15 19.27 -11.28
C ASP A 208 -4.92 18.41 -12.54
N HIS A 209 -4.67 19.09 -13.67
CA HIS A 209 -4.56 18.48 -15.00
C HIS A 209 -5.86 17.83 -15.52
N ASN A 210 -7.04 18.27 -15.04
CA ASN A 210 -8.36 17.81 -15.49
C ASN A 210 -8.59 16.29 -15.29
N GLU A 211 -7.91 15.72 -14.29
CA GLU A 211 -8.09 14.32 -13.90
C GLU A 211 -9.26 14.20 -12.93
N ALA A 212 -10.25 13.35 -13.21
CA ALA A 212 -11.37 13.12 -12.31
C ALA A 212 -11.34 11.69 -11.74
N VAL A 213 -11.58 11.54 -10.44
CA VAL A 213 -11.58 10.24 -9.76
C VAL A 213 -12.76 10.12 -8.80
N GLN A 214 -13.30 8.91 -8.65
CA GLN A 214 -14.12 8.58 -7.48
C GLN A 214 -13.20 8.31 -6.30
N ALA A 215 -13.31 9.08 -5.23
CA ALA A 215 -12.47 8.93 -4.05
C ALA A 215 -13.31 8.74 -2.79
N MET A 216 -12.74 8.03 -1.83
CA MET A 216 -13.37 7.78 -0.53
C MET A 216 -12.90 8.87 0.45
N PRO A 217 -13.81 9.62 1.08
CA PRO A 217 -13.44 10.72 1.95
C PRO A 217 -12.82 10.24 3.26
N ARG A 218 -12.18 11.17 3.97
CA ARG A 218 -11.73 11.01 5.35
C ARG A 218 -12.80 10.38 6.23
N GLY A 219 -12.40 9.47 7.11
CA GLY A 219 -13.33 8.77 8.01
C GLY A 219 -14.03 7.57 7.37
N SER A 220 -13.78 7.28 6.09
CA SER A 220 -14.18 6.01 5.48
C SER A 220 -13.48 4.84 6.20
N VAL A 221 -14.24 3.79 6.54
CA VAL A 221 -13.74 2.63 7.30
C VAL A 221 -14.02 1.37 6.51
N PHE A 222 -12.97 0.58 6.29
CA PHE A 222 -13.02 -0.71 5.58
C PHE A 222 -12.63 -1.83 6.54
N GLU A 223 -13.34 -2.95 6.48
CA GLU A 223 -13.04 -4.14 7.28
C GLU A 223 -12.91 -5.38 6.40
N GLY A 224 -11.99 -6.26 6.78
CA GLY A 224 -11.74 -7.52 6.11
C GLY A 224 -10.82 -8.41 6.94
N GLU A 225 -10.25 -9.41 6.28
CA GLU A 225 -9.51 -10.46 6.97
C GLU A 225 -8.17 -10.75 6.28
N ILE A 226 -7.18 -11.08 7.10
CA ILE A 226 -5.91 -11.65 6.65
C ILE A 226 -5.83 -13.06 7.22
N LEU A 227 -5.68 -14.06 6.37
CA LEU A 227 -5.46 -15.44 6.79
C LEU A 227 -3.96 -15.71 6.81
N VAL A 228 -3.46 -16.20 7.93
CA VAL A 228 -2.06 -16.62 8.09
C VAL A 228 -2.01 -18.13 8.30
N GLN A 229 -1.10 -18.78 7.59
CA GLN A 229 -0.90 -20.23 7.66
C GLN A 229 0.54 -20.54 8.03
N ASN A 230 0.69 -21.27 9.13
CA ASN A 230 1.96 -21.77 9.62
C ASN A 230 3.07 -20.72 9.72
N LEU A 231 2.77 -19.50 10.18
CA LEU A 231 3.80 -18.47 10.36
C LEU A 231 4.52 -18.66 11.70
N GLU A 232 5.84 -18.68 11.68
CA GLU A 232 6.63 -18.55 12.91
C GLU A 232 6.42 -17.17 13.55
N MET A 233 6.79 -17.03 14.82
CA MET A 233 6.51 -15.80 15.59
C MET A 233 7.26 -14.59 15.00
N ASP A 234 8.49 -14.74 14.56
CA ASP A 234 9.26 -13.70 13.90
C ASP A 234 8.67 -13.32 12.52
N GLU A 235 8.17 -14.29 11.75
CA GLU A 235 7.50 -14.08 10.46
C GLU A 235 6.16 -13.34 10.62
N LEU A 236 5.38 -13.71 11.63
CA LEU A 236 4.17 -12.99 12.01
C LEU A 236 4.50 -11.56 12.45
N GLY A 237 5.64 -11.37 13.11
CA GLY A 237 6.14 -10.06 13.48
C GLY A 237 6.47 -9.19 12.27
N LEU A 238 7.03 -9.76 11.18
CA LEU A 238 7.21 -9.05 9.92
C LEU A 238 5.88 -8.57 9.33
N LEU A 239 4.84 -9.42 9.36
CA LEU A 239 3.50 -9.03 8.91
C LEU A 239 2.96 -7.84 9.72
N PHE A 240 3.06 -7.88 11.05
CA PHE A 240 2.61 -6.78 11.91
C PHE A 240 3.45 -5.52 11.77
N TYR A 241 4.75 -5.65 11.52
CA TYR A 241 5.63 -4.55 11.19
C TYR A 241 5.17 -3.84 9.91
N GLY A 242 4.90 -4.62 8.86
CA GLY A 242 4.40 -4.10 7.58
C GLY A 242 2.99 -3.52 7.67
N LEU A 243 2.16 -4.01 8.60
CA LEU A 243 0.83 -3.45 8.92
C LEU A 243 0.88 -2.27 9.89
N ALA A 244 2.06 -1.75 10.25
CA ALA A 244 2.21 -0.61 11.13
C ALA A 244 1.75 -0.81 12.58
N GLN A 245 1.68 -2.02 13.14
CA GLN A 245 0.97 -2.26 14.42
C GLN A 245 1.68 -1.80 15.71
N ASP A 246 2.84 -1.15 15.64
CA ASP A 246 3.60 -0.75 16.85
C ASP A 246 4.03 0.72 16.83
N LYS A 247 3.53 1.48 17.81
CA LYS A 247 3.85 2.91 18.00
C LYS A 247 5.33 3.19 18.21
N ARG A 248 6.09 2.22 18.76
CA ARG A 248 7.55 2.35 18.92
C ARG A 248 8.26 2.49 17.58
N LEU A 249 7.63 2.05 16.49
CA LEU A 249 8.13 2.20 15.11
C LEU A 249 7.96 3.60 14.56
N TYR A 250 7.19 4.45 15.25
CA TYR A 250 6.83 5.79 14.79
C TYR A 250 7.22 6.87 15.81
N CYS A 251 8.30 6.66 16.58
CA CYS A 251 8.69 7.61 17.63
C CYS A 251 7.54 7.91 18.62
N ASN A 252 6.71 6.90 18.93
CA ASN A 252 5.49 7.03 19.75
C ASN A 252 4.37 7.90 19.14
N ARG A 253 4.39 8.10 17.83
CA ARG A 253 3.31 8.74 17.07
C ARG A 253 2.27 7.72 16.60
N ASP A 254 1.24 8.23 15.95
CA ASP A 254 0.21 7.40 15.34
C ASP A 254 0.79 6.58 14.18
N PRO A 255 0.56 5.25 14.17
CA PRO A 255 1.03 4.40 13.10
C PRO A 255 0.18 4.59 11.85
N LEU A 256 0.71 5.34 10.89
CA LEU A 256 0.05 5.63 9.63
C LEU A 256 0.78 4.99 8.45
N MET A 257 0.00 4.65 7.43
CA MET A 257 0.48 4.01 6.20
C MET A 257 0.05 4.77 4.94
N LEU A 258 0.86 4.65 3.88
CA LEU A 258 0.57 5.16 2.56
C LEU A 258 -0.03 4.07 1.65
N LEU A 259 -1.29 4.24 1.25
CA LEU A 259 -2.07 3.29 0.45
C LEU A 259 -2.72 3.95 -0.77
N GLY A 260 -2.88 3.18 -1.84
CA GLY A 260 -3.59 3.61 -3.05
C GLY A 260 -2.77 4.50 -3.99
N ALA A 261 -3.46 5.09 -4.95
CA ALA A 261 -2.91 6.03 -5.91
C ALA A 261 -2.76 7.44 -5.30
N PHE A 262 -1.89 8.25 -5.89
CA PHE A 262 -1.57 9.62 -5.46
C PHE A 262 -1.00 9.77 -4.05
N LYS A 263 -0.82 8.69 -3.29
CA LYS A 263 -0.33 8.69 -1.90
C LYS A 263 0.96 9.47 -1.64
N TYR A 264 1.80 9.66 -2.66
CA TYR A 264 3.07 10.38 -2.53
C TYR A 264 2.98 11.88 -2.78
N ARG A 265 1.88 12.43 -3.33
CA ARG A 265 1.78 13.86 -3.68
C ARG A 265 0.50 14.48 -3.15
N CYS A 266 0.55 15.78 -2.85
CA CYS A 266 -0.66 16.57 -2.69
C CYS A 266 -1.27 16.82 -4.08
N ARG A 267 -2.59 16.87 -4.18
CA ARG A 267 -3.30 17.27 -5.40
C ARG A 267 -4.02 18.58 -5.15
N VAL A 268 -4.40 19.28 -6.21
CA VAL A 268 -5.24 20.48 -6.11
C VAL A 268 -6.61 20.14 -6.64
N ARG A 269 -7.65 20.40 -5.84
CA ARG A 269 -9.04 20.22 -6.27
C ARG A 269 -9.45 21.42 -7.13
N GLN A 270 -9.89 21.19 -8.36
CA GLN A 270 -10.10 22.27 -9.34
C GLN A 270 -11.24 23.23 -8.99
N ASP A 271 -12.30 22.72 -8.35
CA ASP A 271 -13.48 23.52 -8.00
C ASP A 271 -13.26 24.48 -6.82
N THR A 272 -12.29 24.17 -5.96
CA THR A 272 -12.05 24.89 -4.69
C THR A 272 -10.66 25.49 -4.61
N GLY A 273 -9.73 25.09 -5.50
CA GLY A 273 -8.32 25.47 -5.43
C GLY A 273 -7.56 24.87 -4.23
N LYS A 274 -8.24 24.08 -3.38
CA LYS A 274 -7.66 23.55 -2.15
C LYS A 274 -6.69 22.42 -2.43
N ARG A 275 -5.58 22.42 -1.71
CA ARG A 275 -4.64 21.29 -1.67
C ARG A 275 -5.25 20.17 -0.84
N VAL A 276 -5.22 18.95 -1.38
CA VAL A 276 -5.82 17.77 -0.76
C VAL A 276 -4.81 16.64 -0.68
N GLU A 277 -4.77 15.98 0.48
CA GLU A 277 -3.94 14.83 0.75
C GLU A 277 -4.66 13.53 0.37
N PHE A 278 -3.93 12.64 -0.32
CA PHE A 278 -4.42 11.31 -0.65
C PHE A 278 -3.64 10.21 0.07
N GLY A 279 -4.34 9.12 0.35
CA GLY A 279 -3.76 7.81 0.60
C GLY A 279 -3.12 7.61 1.97
N VAL A 280 -3.37 8.47 2.96
CA VAL A 280 -2.93 8.22 4.34
C VAL A 280 -4.02 7.44 5.06
N VAL A 281 -3.67 6.27 5.57
CA VAL A 281 -4.59 5.37 6.28
C VAL A 281 -4.02 4.93 7.61
N ARG A 282 -4.92 4.60 8.55
CA ARG A 282 -4.59 3.82 9.74
C ARG A 282 -5.04 2.38 9.50
N VAL A 283 -4.19 1.43 9.86
CA VAL A 283 -4.50 0.00 9.79
C VAL A 283 -4.47 -0.55 11.20
N ASP A 284 -5.51 -1.26 11.61
CA ASP A 284 -5.63 -1.86 12.94
C ASP A 284 -5.94 -3.35 12.80
N VAL A 285 -5.17 -4.21 13.45
CA VAL A 285 -5.58 -5.60 13.69
C VAL A 285 -6.48 -5.60 14.92
N VAL A 286 -7.76 -5.90 14.72
CA VAL A 286 -8.81 -5.75 15.76
C VAL A 286 -9.21 -7.08 16.38
N GLY A 287 -8.80 -8.22 15.80
CA GLY A 287 -9.12 -9.53 16.32
C GLY A 287 -8.26 -10.64 15.73
N VAL A 288 -8.21 -11.77 16.44
CA VAL A 288 -7.55 -13.00 16.00
C VAL A 288 -8.45 -14.19 16.31
N GLU A 289 -8.63 -15.05 15.32
CA GLU A 289 -9.32 -16.33 15.43
C GLU A 289 -8.36 -17.44 15.01
N TYR A 290 -7.97 -18.27 15.96
CA TYR A 290 -7.02 -19.36 15.69
C TYR A 290 -7.71 -20.56 15.06
N ALA A 291 -7.04 -21.18 14.10
CA ALA A 291 -7.43 -22.51 13.66
C ALA A 291 -7.27 -23.53 14.81
N PRO A 292 -8.08 -24.59 14.86
CA PRO A 292 -7.99 -25.61 15.91
C PRO A 292 -6.56 -26.17 16.08
N TRP A 293 -5.86 -26.35 14.95
CA TRP A 293 -4.50 -26.89 14.88
C TRP A 293 -3.37 -25.87 15.07
N SER A 294 -3.65 -24.57 15.27
CA SER A 294 -2.59 -23.58 15.53
C SER A 294 -1.78 -23.98 16.77
N ARG A 295 -0.45 -24.04 16.68
CA ARG A 295 0.40 -24.43 17.82
C ARG A 295 0.53 -23.32 18.85
N VAL A 296 0.49 -22.08 18.39
CA VAL A 296 0.52 -20.90 19.26
C VAL A 296 -0.87 -20.25 19.23
N LYS A 297 -1.43 -20.02 20.41
CA LYS A 297 -2.71 -19.33 20.64
C LYS A 297 -2.51 -18.35 21.78
N LEU A 298 -2.40 -17.06 21.45
CA LEU A 298 -2.15 -16.00 22.42
C LEU A 298 -3.25 -14.93 22.30
N PRO A 299 -3.56 -14.20 23.37
CA PRO A 299 -4.35 -12.98 23.23
C PRO A 299 -3.69 -12.02 22.22
N LEU A 300 -4.48 -11.29 21.43
CA LEU A 300 -3.98 -10.44 20.34
C LEU A 300 -2.86 -9.48 20.78
N HIS A 301 -3.00 -8.85 21.94
CA HIS A 301 -2.00 -7.91 22.46
C HIS A 301 -0.65 -8.59 22.75
N GLU A 302 -0.67 -9.83 23.26
CA GLU A 302 0.54 -10.59 23.53
C GLU A 302 1.13 -11.15 22.24
N LEU A 303 0.28 -11.60 21.31
CA LEU A 303 0.67 -12.04 19.98
C LEU A 303 1.45 -10.94 19.26
N LEU A 304 0.89 -9.73 19.17
CA LEU A 304 1.52 -8.54 18.59
C LEU A 304 2.88 -8.25 19.25
N ARG A 305 2.91 -8.15 20.58
CA ARG A 305 4.11 -7.79 21.33
C ARG A 305 5.24 -8.79 21.13
N ARG A 306 4.95 -10.10 21.24
CA ARG A 306 5.95 -11.16 21.15
C ARG A 306 6.47 -11.32 19.74
N SER A 307 5.58 -11.40 18.75
CA SER A 307 5.98 -11.61 17.36
C SER A 307 6.83 -10.46 16.84
N LEU A 308 6.44 -9.21 17.12
CA LEU A 308 7.25 -8.04 16.79
C LEU A 308 8.61 -8.08 17.48
N GLY A 309 8.66 -8.44 18.76
CA GLY A 309 9.93 -8.59 19.48
C GLY A 309 10.87 -9.60 18.82
N GLU A 310 10.35 -10.75 18.43
CA GLU A 310 11.11 -11.78 17.70
C GLU A 310 11.53 -11.30 16.30
N ALA A 311 10.70 -10.54 15.60
CA ALA A 311 11.07 -9.96 14.31
C ALA A 311 12.23 -8.96 14.44
N PHE A 312 12.25 -8.10 15.47
CA PHE A 312 13.40 -7.19 15.71
C PHE A 312 14.68 -7.91 16.10
N ASN A 313 14.57 -9.08 16.73
CA ASN A 313 15.73 -9.88 17.10
C ASN A 313 16.31 -10.64 15.90
N ASN A 314 15.46 -11.04 14.95
CA ASN A 314 15.85 -11.91 13.83
C ASN A 314 16.11 -11.16 12.51
N TYR A 315 15.60 -9.93 12.36
CA TYR A 315 15.68 -9.15 11.12
C TYR A 315 16.15 -7.73 11.37
N SER A 316 16.85 -7.16 10.39
CA SER A 316 17.36 -5.78 10.43
C SER A 316 16.26 -4.80 10.03
N LEU A 317 15.29 -4.59 10.93
CA LEU A 317 14.15 -3.69 10.75
C LEU A 317 14.44 -2.31 11.33
N ARG A 318 14.10 -1.23 10.60
CA ARG A 318 14.21 0.12 11.15
C ARG A 318 13.18 0.35 12.26
N LYS A 319 13.66 0.94 13.35
CA LYS A 319 12.84 1.61 14.36
C LYS A 319 12.63 3.06 13.91
N CYS A 320 11.54 3.69 14.36
CA CYS A 320 11.30 5.11 14.12
C CYS A 320 11.20 5.52 12.63
N PHE A 321 10.67 4.64 11.77
CA PHE A 321 10.45 4.93 10.35
C PHE A 321 8.98 5.29 10.08
N ASP A 322 8.73 6.58 9.85
CA ASP A 322 7.40 7.13 9.52
C ASP A 322 7.38 7.62 8.06
N GLU A 323 6.81 6.83 7.15
CA GLU A 323 6.67 7.18 5.74
C GLU A 323 5.74 8.39 5.50
N VAL A 324 4.78 8.62 6.39
CA VAL A 324 3.80 9.70 6.26
C VAL A 324 4.42 11.02 6.70
N GLU A 325 5.18 11.02 7.79
CA GLU A 325 5.99 12.17 8.19
C GLU A 325 7.01 12.52 7.10
N ARG A 326 7.77 11.53 6.61
CA ARG A 326 8.74 11.74 5.54
C ARG A 326 8.09 12.31 4.28
N LYS A 327 6.92 11.81 3.88
CA LYS A 327 6.10 12.40 2.81
C LYS A 327 5.77 13.87 3.10
N ARG A 328 5.28 14.18 4.29
CA ARG A 328 4.86 15.56 4.66
C ARG A 328 6.04 16.54 4.74
N MET A 329 7.26 16.05 5.00
CA MET A 329 8.47 16.86 4.93
C MET A 329 8.86 17.22 3.50
N ILE A 330 8.68 16.30 2.54
CA ILE A 330 9.02 16.57 1.12
C ILE A 330 7.91 17.26 0.34
N GLU A 331 6.65 17.02 0.72
CA GLU A 331 5.46 17.51 0.04
C GLU A 331 4.41 17.93 1.07
N PRO A 332 4.61 19.07 1.77
CA PRO A 332 3.67 19.54 2.76
C PRO A 332 2.35 19.90 2.07
N CYS A 333 1.23 19.31 2.49
CA CYS A 333 -0.12 19.67 2.01
C CYS A 333 -0.76 20.80 2.84
N ARG A 334 0.06 21.63 3.50
CA ARG A 334 -0.44 22.82 4.19
C ARG A 334 -0.52 23.98 3.20
N ASP A 335 -1.57 24.78 3.35
CA ASP A 335 -1.73 26.07 2.67
C ASP A 335 -0.76 27.10 3.27
#